data_AF-A0A5C6Z7X2-F1
#
_entry.id   AF-A0A5C6Z7X2-F1
#
_cell.length_a   1.000
_cell.length_b   1.000
_cell.length_c   1.000
_cell.angle_alpha   90.00
_cell.angle_beta   90.00
_cell.angle_gamma   90.00
#
_symmetry.space_group_name_H-M   'P 1'
#
loop_
_entity.id
_entity.type
_entity.pdbx_description
1 polymer ?
#
loop_
_entity_poly.entity_id
_entity_poly.type
_entity_poly.pdbx_seq_one_letter_code
_entity_poly.pdbx_strand_id
1 'polypeptide(L)' 'ERWMRRAAPESLDLVFLDPPFAQDLFLPALAAAVPLLAQGGLIYLESPHPVEAPAALGLSVWKEGRAGAVHYRLLRRGG' A
#
# COMPACT_ATOMS: atom_id res chain seq x y z
N GLU A 1 11.82 6.13 1.14
CA GLU A 1 10.57 6.85 1.53
C GLU A 1 10.65 8.39 1.56
N ARG A 2 11.80 9.02 1.26
CA ARG A 2 11.97 10.49 1.36
C ARG A 2 11.09 11.32 0.40
N TRP A 3 10.54 10.69 -0.65
CA TRP A 3 9.61 11.33 -1.59
C TRP A 3 8.17 11.40 -1.05
N MET A 4 7.73 10.36 -0.33
CA MET A 4 6.37 10.30 0.25
C MET A 4 6.12 11.49 1.18
N ARG A 5 7.15 11.88 1.95
CA ARG A 5 7.09 13.05 2.84
C ARG A 5 6.99 14.40 2.11
N ARG A 6 7.17 14.44 0.79
CA ARG A 6 7.19 15.67 -0.03
C ARG A 6 6.08 15.71 -1.08
N ALA A 7 5.40 14.59 -1.31
CA ALA A 7 4.27 14.54 -2.22
C ALA A 7 3.09 15.31 -1.62
N ALA A 8 2.31 15.97 -2.49
CA ALA A 8 1.09 16.63 -2.03
C ALA A 8 0.10 15.59 -1.52
N PRO A 9 -0.64 15.87 -0.44
CA PRO A 9 -1.70 14.98 0.02
C PRO A 9 -2.75 14.80 -1.08
N GLU A 10 -3.34 13.61 -1.15
CA GLU A 10 -4.46 13.29 -2.06
C GLU A 10 -4.18 13.57 -3.54
N SER A 11 -2.91 13.48 -3.96
CA SER A 11 -2.46 13.82 -5.30
C SER A 11 -2.14 12.61 -6.19
N LEU A 12 -2.20 11.40 -5.64
CA LEU A 12 -1.83 10.17 -6.34
C LEU A 12 -3.03 9.23 -6.47
N ASP A 13 -3.26 8.72 -7.67
CA ASP A 13 -4.28 7.69 -7.90
C ASP A 13 -3.75 6.27 -7.62
N LEU A 14 -2.43 6.09 -7.68
CA LEU A 14 -1.77 4.79 -7.53
C LEU A 14 -0.37 4.91 -6.92
N VAL A 15 -0.08 4.08 -5.92
CA VAL A 15 1.23 3.94 -5.29
C VAL A 15 1.68 2.49 -5.36
N PHE A 16 2.90 2.26 -5.82
CA PHE A 16 3.53 0.94 -5.81
C PHE A 16 4.47 0.84 -4.60
N LEU A 17 4.25 -0.17 -3.76
CA LEU A 17 5.03 -0.47 -2.58
C LEU A 17 5.64 -1.87 -2.72
N ASP A 18 6.96 -1.89 -2.92
CA ASP A 18 7.79 -3.08 -2.84
C ASP A 18 8.87 -2.85 -1.76
N PRO A 19 8.48 -2.86 -0.47
CA PRO A 19 9.44 -2.67 0.60
C PRO A 19 10.32 -3.93 0.74
N PRO A 20 11.59 -3.78 1.12
CA PRO A 20 12.48 -4.93 1.27
C PRO A 20 11.90 -5.93 2.28
N PHE A 21 11.83 -7.20 1.85
CA PHE A 21 11.11 -8.30 2.51
C PHE A 21 11.48 -8.59 3.97
N ALA A 22 12.61 -8.09 4.46
CA ALA A 22 13.24 -8.54 5.71
C ALA A 22 12.93 -7.69 6.96
N GLN A 23 12.10 -6.65 6.88
CA GLN A 23 12.08 -5.60 7.91
C GLN A 23 10.68 -5.17 8.42
N ASP A 24 9.62 -5.95 8.19
CA ASP A 24 8.25 -5.59 8.63
C ASP A 24 7.80 -4.17 8.22
N LEU A 25 8.37 -3.66 7.12
CA LEU A 25 8.17 -2.28 6.67
C LEU A 25 6.84 -2.06 5.95
N PHE A 26 6.04 -3.13 5.76
CA PHE A 26 4.76 -3.06 5.06
C PHE A 26 3.79 -2.10 5.75
N LEU A 27 3.62 -2.20 7.07
CA LEU A 27 2.71 -1.32 7.81
C LEU A 27 3.16 0.15 7.82
N PRO A 28 4.44 0.47 8.13
CA PRO A 28 4.95 1.84 7.97
C PRO A 28 4.79 2.41 6.56
N ALA A 29 5.07 1.61 5.52
CA ALA A 29 4.95 2.05 4.13
C ALA A 29 3.49 2.31 3.74
N LEU A 30 2.55 1.45 4.18
CA LEU A 30 1.12 1.68 3.99
C LEU A 30 0.67 2.96 4.70
N ALA A 31 1.04 3.15 5.97
CA ALA A 31 0.69 4.34 6.74
C ALA A 31 1.23 5.63 6.10
N ALA A 32 2.41 5.58 5.49
CA ALA A 32 2.99 6.72 4.77
C ALA A 32 2.33 6.99 3.41
N ALA A 33 1.85 5.94 2.72
CA ALA A 33 1.28 6.04 1.38
C ALA A 33 -0.20 6.49 1.37
N VAL A 34 -1.01 6.03 2.33
CA VAL A 34 -2.44 6.34 2.44
C VAL A 34 -2.78 7.83 2.30
N PRO A 35 -2.14 8.77 3.03
CA PRO A 35 -2.49 10.19 2.96
C PRO A 35 -2.18 10.83 1.59
N LEU A 36 -1.34 10.20 0.77
CA LEU A 36 -0.98 10.69 -0.56
C LEU A 36 -2.00 10.28 -1.62
N LEU A 37 -2.82 9.26 -1.34
CA LEU A 37 -3.81 8.77 -2.29
C LEU A 37 -5.01 9.70 -2.39
N ALA A 38 -5.46 9.99 -3.61
CA ALA A 38 -6.79 10.57 -3.82
C ALA A 38 -7.89 9.61 -3.33
N GLN A 39 -9.13 10.11 -3.17
CA GLN A 39 -10.27 9.25 -2.87
C GLN A 39 -10.40 8.15 -3.93
N GLY A 40 -10.53 6.90 -3.47
CA GLY A 40 -10.60 5.73 -4.35
C GLY A 40 -9.27 5.33 -4.98
N GLY A 41 -8.17 6.02 -4.67
CA GLY A 41 -6.81 5.68 -5.10
C GLY A 41 -6.33 4.35 -4.54
N LEU A 42 -5.23 3.84 -5.12
CA LEU A 42 -4.79 2.46 -4.97
C LEU A 42 -3.37 2.32 -4.45
N ILE A 43 -3.13 1.28 -3.67
CA ILE A 43 -1.80 0.80 -3.33
C ILE A 43 -1.64 -0.61 -3.89
N TYR A 44 -0.62 -0.80 -4.71
CA TYR A 44 -0.12 -2.12 -5.07
C TYR A 44 1.01 -2.49 -4.10
N LEU A 45 0.84 -3.58 -3.36
CA LEU A 45 1.79 -4.07 -2.36
C LEU A 45 2.27 -5.46 -2.73
N GLU A 46 3.59 -5.67 -2.82
CA GLU A 46 4.21 -6.98 -2.91
C GLU A 46 4.78 -7.41 -1.55
N SER A 47 4.66 -8.68 -1.21
CA SER A 47 5.14 -9.25 0.05
C SER A 47 5.44 -10.76 -0.06
N PRO A 48 6.29 -11.33 0.81
CA PRO A 48 6.61 -12.76 0.78
C PRO A 48 5.50 -13.61 1.42
N HIS A 49 4.62 -12.97 2.18
CA HIS A 49 3.53 -13.58 2.93
C HIS A 49 2.28 -12.70 2.78
N PRO A 50 1.07 -13.21 3.04
CA PRO A 50 -0.13 -12.39 3.09
C PRO A 50 0.00 -11.25 4.11
N VAL A 51 -0.17 -10.00 3.67
CA VAL A 51 -0.15 -8.81 4.54
C VAL A 51 -1.56 -8.24 4.66
N GLU A 52 -2.10 -8.21 5.86
CA GLU A 52 -3.38 -7.54 6.14
C GLU A 52 -3.16 -6.05 6.40
N ALA A 53 -3.93 -5.22 5.70
CA ALA A 53 -3.97 -3.79 5.96
C ALA A 53 -4.88 -3.54 7.17
N PRO A 54 -4.43 -2.80 8.20
CA PRO A 54 -5.28 -2.47 9.33
C PRO A 54 -6.51 -1.68 8.89
N ALA A 55 -7.69 -2.03 9.40
CA ALA A 55 -8.93 -1.31 9.12
C ALA A 55 -8.84 0.20 9.46
N ALA A 56 -8.00 0.54 10.45
CA ALA A 56 -7.71 1.93 10.82
C ALA A 56 -7.09 2.78 9.70
N LEU A 57 -6.47 2.16 8.69
CA LEU A 57 -5.95 2.86 7.51
C LEU A 57 -7.02 3.16 6.45
N GLY A 58 -8.27 2.71 6.65
CA GLY A 58 -9.35 2.91 5.68
C GLY A 58 -9.07 2.24 4.33
N LEU A 59 -8.28 1.18 4.31
CA LEU A 59 -7.94 0.43 3.12
C LEU A 59 -8.79 -0.84 3.02
N SER A 60 -9.29 -1.10 1.82
CA SER A 60 -10.02 -2.32 1.48
C SER A 60 -9.27 -3.11 0.42
N VAL A 61 -9.21 -4.43 0.54
CA VAL A 61 -8.61 -5.28 -0.50
C VAL A 61 -9.52 -5.24 -1.73
N TRP A 62 -9.01 -4.72 -2.85
CA TRP A 62 -9.71 -4.77 -4.14
C TRP A 62 -9.32 -6.03 -4.91
N LYS A 63 -8.03 -6.37 -4.93
CA LYS A 63 -7.55 -7.58 -5.59
C LYS A 63 -6.39 -8.17 -4.81
N GLU A 64 -6.27 -9.49 -4.79
CA GLU A 64 -5.06 -10.15 -4.30
C GLU A 64 -4.69 -11.32 -5.21
N GLY A 65 -3.45 -11.77 -5.11
CA GLY A 65 -2.97 -12.92 -5.84
C GLY A 65 -1.54 -13.27 -5.46
N ARG A 66 -0.98 -14.23 -6.19
CA ARG A 66 0.38 -14.71 -5.99
C ARG A 66 1.03 -14.95 -7.34
N ALA A 67 2.26 -14.45 -7.52
CA ALA A 67 3.11 -14.74 -8.67
C ALA A 67 4.34 -15.48 -8.16
N GLY A 68 4.43 -16.79 -8.44
CA GLY A 68 5.48 -17.64 -7.88
C GLY A 68 5.41 -17.69 -6.35
N ALA A 69 6.47 -17.23 -5.68
CA ALA A 69 6.57 -17.17 -4.21
C ALA A 69 6.13 -15.82 -3.62
N VAL A 70 5.81 -14.82 -4.45
CA VAL A 70 5.46 -13.47 -4.00
C VAL A 70 3.95 -13.29 -3.99
N HIS A 71 3.42 -12.81 -2.87
CA HIS A 71 2.04 -12.37 -2.73
C HIS A 71 1.93 -10.91 -3.15
N TYR A 72 0.87 -10.56 -3.87
CA TYR A 72 0.56 -9.17 -4.17
C TYR A 72 -0.86 -8.83 -3.75
N ARG A 73 -1.06 -7.59 -3.29
CA ARG A 73 -2.38 -7.03 -2.95
C ARG A 73 -2.55 -5.66 -3.59
N LEU A 74 -3.72 -5.44 -4.15
CA LEU A 74 -4.20 -4.14 -4.60
C LEU A 74 -5.22 -3.66 -3.56
N LEU A 75 -4.84 -2.63 -2.82
CA LEU A 75 -5.61 -2.03 -1.75
C LEU A 75 -6.22 -0.73 -2.26
N ARG A 76 -7.48 -0.47 -1.94
CA ARG A 76 -8.19 0.75 -2.31
C ARG A 76 -8.45 1.61 -1.09
N ARG A 77 -8.14 2.90 -1.17
CA ARG A 77 -8.49 3.88 -0.13
C ARG A 77 -9.99 4.15 -0.15
N GLY A 78 -10.61 4.01 1.01
CA GLY A 78 -12.00 4.39 1.25
C GLY A 78 -12.22 5.89 1.04
N GLY A 79 -13.44 6.24 0.63
CA GLY A 79 -13.89 7.64 0.51
C GLY A 79 -14.15 8.28 1.86
#